data_AF-A0A2S7SYE0-F1
#
_entry.id   AF-A0A2S7SYE0-F1
#
_cell.length_a   1.000
_cell.length_b   1.000
_cell.length_c   1.000
_cell.angle_alpha   90.00
_cell.angle_beta   90.00
_cell.angle_gamma   90.00
#
_symmetry.space_group_name_H-M   'P 1'
#
loop_
_entity.id
_entity.type
_entity.pdbx_description
1 polymer ?
#
loop_
_entity_poly.entity_id
_entity_poly.type
_entity_poly.pdbx_seq_one_letter_code
_entity_poly.pdbx_strand_id
1 'polypeptide(L)'
;MTNLASFIVIDDDPLNNTICRLTIKKALGVTDVKTFTDPLEGLAYVSNEYPATINESLPTFLFLDINMPIMNGWEFLEQYDLLADNIKKTIRLYILSSSVDDRDIEKANANKNIVTYLAKPITKEIIIDLVKP
;
A
#
# COMPACT_ATOMS: atom_id res chain seq x y z
N MET A 1 13.36 -3.75 19.20
CA MET A 1 12.11 -3.01 18.88
C MET A 1 11.21 -4.00 18.18
N THR A 2 10.08 -4.34 18.79
CA THR A 2 9.11 -5.28 18.21
C THR A 2 8.45 -4.57 17.02
N ASN A 3 8.51 -5.17 15.82
CA ASN A 3 7.91 -4.58 14.64
C ASN A 3 6.38 -4.67 14.76
N LEU A 4 5.67 -3.55 14.68
CA LEU A 4 4.22 -3.47 14.93
C LEU A 4 3.40 -3.59 13.64
N ALA A 5 4.01 -3.34 12.49
CA ALA A 5 3.41 -3.42 11.16
C ALA A 5 4.53 -3.40 10.09
N SER A 6 4.23 -3.92 8.91
CA SER A 6 5.07 -3.79 7.72
C SER A 6 4.38 -2.90 6.69
N PHE A 7 5.17 -2.19 5.88
CA PHE A 7 4.65 -1.26 4.88
C PHE A 7 5.22 -1.54 3.50
N ILE A 8 4.37 -1.46 2.48
CA ILE A 8 4.70 -1.51 1.07
C ILE A 8 4.18 -0.22 0.44
N VAL A 9 5.00 0.47 -0.35
CA VAL A 9 4.62 1.66 -1.11
C VAL A 9 4.96 1.41 -2.58
N ILE A 10 3.98 1.59 -3.46
CA ILE A 10 4.12 1.40 -4.90
C ILE A 10 3.66 2.71 -5.56
N ASP A 11 4.61 3.46 -6.09
CA ASP A 11 4.43 4.81 -6.64
C ASP A 11 5.58 5.06 -7.60
N ASP A 12 5.29 5.43 -8.85
CA ASP A 12 6.32 5.64 -9.88
C ASP A 12 7.22 6.85 -9.58
N ASP A 13 6.78 7.76 -8.70
CA ASP A 13 7.58 8.88 -8.24
C ASP A 13 8.45 8.49 -7.01
N PRO A 14 9.79 8.43 -7.16
CA PRO A 14 10.70 8.12 -6.05
C PRO A 14 10.64 9.15 -4.91
N LEU A 15 10.24 10.40 -5.19
CA LEU A 15 10.07 11.43 -4.17
C LEU A 15 8.86 11.11 -3.29
N ASN A 16 7.72 10.72 -3.87
CA ASN A 16 6.54 10.30 -3.12
C ASN A 16 6.85 9.10 -2.22
N ASN A 17 7.53 8.08 -2.77
CA ASN A 17 8.02 6.94 -1.99
C ASN A 17 8.90 7.37 -0.82
N THR A 18 9.83 8.30 -1.04
CA THR A 18 10.72 8.83 0.00
C THR A 18 9.94 9.57 1.09
N ILE A 19 9.00 10.44 0.72
CA ILE A 19 8.15 11.19 1.65
C ILE A 19 7.30 10.24 2.49
N CYS A 20 6.66 9.26 1.86
CA CYS A 20 5.83 8.27 2.54
C CYS A 20 6.66 7.48 3.56
N ARG A 21 7.82 6.96 3.15
CA ARG A 21 8.75 6.23 4.02
C ARG A 21 9.24 7.06 5.21
N LEU A 22 9.61 8.32 4.99
CA LEU A 22 10.04 9.22 6.06
C LEU A 22 8.89 9.52 7.03
N THR A 23 7.66 9.66 6.52
CA THR A 23 6.48 9.91 7.34
C THR A 23 6.15 8.72 8.22
N ILE A 24 6.15 7.50 7.67
CA ILE A 24 5.96 6.25 8.43
C ILE A 24 7.03 6.12 9.53
N LYS A 25 8.30 6.36 9.18
CA LYS A 25 9.41 6.30 10.14
C LYS A 25 9.25 7.31 11.27
N LYS A 26 8.82 8.54 10.97
CA LYS A 26 8.55 9.58 11.98
C LYS A 26 7.32 9.28 12.83
N ALA A 27 6.33 8.58 12.27
CA ALA A 27 5.11 8.21 12.96
C ALA A 27 5.34 7.09 13.97
N LEU A 28 6.01 6.02 13.56
CA LEU A 28 6.02 4.76 14.29
C LEU A 28 7.42 4.32 14.76
N GLY A 29 8.49 4.99 14.32
CA GLY A 29 9.86 4.53 14.53
C GLY A 29 10.21 3.25 13.76
N VAL A 30 9.33 2.80 12.86
CA VAL A 30 9.47 1.58 12.05
C VAL A 30 10.45 1.80 10.90
N THR A 31 11.22 0.76 10.57
CA THR A 31 12.18 0.75 9.46
C THR A 31 11.81 -0.19 8.32
N ASP A 32 10.83 -1.07 8.51
CA ASP A 32 10.39 -2.04 7.51
C ASP A 32 9.36 -1.42 6.57
N VAL A 33 9.86 -0.60 5.64
CA VAL A 33 9.09 0.01 4.56
C VAL A 33 9.76 -0.38 3.25
N LYS A 34 9.09 -1.20 2.45
CA LYS A 34 9.49 -1.55 1.09
C LYS A 34 8.84 -0.57 0.12
N THR A 35 9.61 -0.07 -0.83
CA THR A 35 9.15 0.94 -1.81
C THR A 35 9.50 0.47 -3.20
N PHE A 36 8.58 0.63 -4.15
CA PHE A 36 8.74 0.25 -5.55
C PHE A 36 8.33 1.41 -6.43
N THR A 37 9.19 1.77 -7.39
CA THR A 37 8.88 2.73 -8.47
C THR A 37 8.38 2.05 -9.73
N ASP A 38 8.61 0.74 -9.86
CA ASP A 38 8.03 -0.06 -10.92
C ASP A 38 6.85 -0.87 -10.34
N PRO A 39 5.62 -0.68 -10.84
CA PRO A 39 4.46 -1.46 -10.39
C PRO A 39 4.61 -2.96 -10.63
N LEU A 40 5.35 -3.38 -11.66
CA LEU A 40 5.61 -4.80 -11.95
C LEU A 40 6.52 -5.41 -10.90
N GLU A 41 7.55 -4.69 -10.45
CA GLU A 41 8.42 -5.14 -9.36
C GLU A 41 7.65 -5.23 -8.05
N GLY A 42 6.80 -4.24 -7.76
CA GLY A 42 5.93 -4.25 -6.58
C GLY A 42 4.97 -5.45 -6.59
N LEU A 43 4.36 -5.74 -7.74
CA LEU A 43 3.46 -6.89 -7.91
C LEU A 43 4.22 -8.21 -7.75
N ALA A 44 5.39 -8.34 -8.38
CA ALA A 44 6.24 -9.52 -8.29
C ALA A 44 6.66 -9.79 -6.85
N TYR A 45 7.02 -8.75 -6.11
CA TYR A 45 7.34 -8.86 -4.68
C TYR A 45 6.13 -9.39 -3.89
N VAL A 46 4.95 -8.80 -4.06
CA VAL A 46 3.73 -9.24 -3.36
C VAL A 46 3.34 -10.67 -3.72
N SER A 47 3.52 -11.07 -4.98
CA SER A 47 3.17 -12.41 -5.46
C SER A 47 4.14 -13.50 -4.98
N ASN A 48 5.44 -13.23 -5.01
CA ASN A 48 6.47 -14.28 -4.96
C ASN A 48 7.35 -14.24 -3.72
N GLU A 49 7.53 -13.06 -3.11
CA GLU A 49 8.50 -12.84 -2.04
C GLU A 49 7.85 -12.43 -0.71
N TYR A 50 6.62 -11.89 -0.75
CA TYR A 50 5.90 -11.50 0.44
C TYR A 50 5.60 -12.74 1.30
N PRO A 51 6.08 -12.79 2.56
CA PRO A 51 5.91 -13.96 3.39
C PRO A 51 4.48 -14.00 3.93
N ALA A 52 3.59 -14.67 3.19
CA ALA A 52 2.18 -14.86 3.53
C ALA A 52 1.95 -15.67 4.83
N THR A 53 3.02 -16.11 5.51
CA THR A 53 3.02 -16.77 6.82
C THR A 53 3.21 -15.79 7.97
N ILE A 54 3.30 -14.46 7.71
CA ILE A 54 3.27 -13.45 8.77
C ILE A 54 1.93 -13.59 9.50
N ASN A 55 2.04 -14.16 10.69
CA ASN A 55 1.12 -14.12 11.82
C ASN A 55 0.00 -13.07 11.63
N GLU A 56 -1.27 -13.50 11.67
CA GLU A 56 -2.46 -12.62 11.55
C GLU A 56 -2.42 -11.40 12.50
N SER A 57 -1.58 -11.45 13.54
CA SER A 57 -1.34 -10.35 14.47
C SER A 57 -0.43 -9.22 13.95
N LEU A 58 0.18 -9.32 12.77
CA LEU A 58 1.02 -8.27 12.17
C LEU A 58 0.51 -7.90 10.77
N PRO A 59 -0.34 -6.86 10.65
CA PRO A 59 -0.85 -6.43 9.34
C PRO A 59 0.26 -5.80 8.49
N THR A 60 0.20 -6.05 7.18
CA THR A 60 0.95 -5.30 6.18
C THR A 60 0.06 -4.25 5.55
N PHE A 61 0.53 -3.01 5.46
CA PHE A 61 -0.17 -1.91 4.79
C PHE A 61 0.45 -1.68 3.41
N LEU A 62 -0.34 -1.75 2.35
CA LEU A 62 0.10 -1.46 0.99
C LEU A 62 -0.50 -0.14 0.53
N PHE A 63 0.34 0.84 0.21
CA PHE A 63 -0.05 2.11 -0.40
C PHE A 63 0.25 2.05 -1.90
N LEU A 64 -0.80 2.15 -2.72
CA LEU A 64 -0.73 2.03 -4.17
C LEU A 64 -1.13 3.35 -4.84
N ASP A 65 -0.25 3.90 -5.67
CA ASP A 65 -0.63 4.98 -6.58
C ASP A 65 -1.51 4.46 -7.73
N ILE A 66 -2.41 5.31 -8.24
CA ILE A 66 -3.25 4.98 -9.40
C ILE A 66 -2.58 5.38 -10.72
N ASN A 67 -1.93 6.52 -10.75
CA ASN A 67 -1.51 7.20 -11.97
C ASN A 67 -0.05 6.89 -12.31
N MET A 68 0.23 5.61 -12.60
CA MET A 68 1.55 5.13 -13.01
C MET A 68 1.60 4.86 -14.53
N PRO A 69 2.71 5.20 -15.23
CA PRO A 69 2.76 5.22 -16.70
C PRO A 69 2.90 3.85 -17.38
N ILE A 70 3.47 2.84 -16.70
CA ILE A 70 3.73 1.50 -17.29
C ILE A 70 2.54 0.58 -17.09
N MET A 71 1.99 0.58 -15.87
CA MET A 71 0.81 -0.14 -15.45
C MET A 71 0.10 0.77 -14.46
N ASN A 72 -1.15 1.13 -14.73
CA ASN A 72 -1.88 1.97 -13.79
C ASN A 72 -2.27 1.15 -12.54
N GLY A 73 -2.59 1.82 -11.43
CA GLY A 73 -2.94 1.13 -10.19
C GLY A 73 -4.19 0.25 -10.31
N TRP A 74 -5.07 0.50 -11.29
CA TRP A 74 -6.23 -0.35 -11.54
C TRP A 74 -5.86 -1.67 -12.22
N GLU A 75 -4.94 -1.66 -13.18
CA GLU A 75 -4.37 -2.86 -13.82
C GLU A 75 -3.58 -3.68 -12.80
N PHE A 76 -2.85 -3.01 -11.90
CA PHE A 76 -2.21 -3.67 -10.76
C PHE A 76 -3.25 -4.42 -9.91
N LEU A 77 -4.39 -3.78 -9.61
CA LEU A 77 -5.45 -4.37 -8.80
C LEU A 77 -6.13 -5.57 -9.47
N GLU A 78 -6.24 -5.57 -10.80
CA GLU A 78 -6.74 -6.73 -11.56
C GLU A 78 -5.81 -7.94 -11.39
N GLN A 79 -4.50 -7.75 -11.47
CA GLN A 79 -3.52 -8.81 -11.22
C GLN A 79 -3.47 -9.22 -9.74
N TYR A 80 -3.56 -8.25 -8.84
CA TYR A 80 -3.61 -8.47 -7.40
C TYR A 80 -4.81 -9.34 -7.00
N ASP A 81 -5.97 -9.17 -7.65
CA ASP A 81 -7.16 -9.98 -7.33
C ASP A 81 -6.97 -11.48 -7.61
N LEU A 82 -6.10 -11.82 -8.56
CA LEU A 82 -5.78 -13.19 -8.94
C LEU A 82 -4.83 -13.87 -7.94
N LEU A 83 -4.22 -13.11 -7.01
CA LEU A 83 -3.35 -13.67 -5.99
C LEU A 83 -4.12 -14.51 -4.98
N ALA A 84 -3.41 -15.43 -4.33
CA ALA A 84 -3.98 -16.33 -3.34
C ALA A 84 -4.59 -15.55 -2.15
N ASP A 85 -5.75 -16.02 -1.66
CA ASP A 85 -6.50 -15.33 -0.60
C ASP A 85 -5.71 -15.19 0.71
N ASN A 86 -4.77 -16.09 1.00
CA ASN A 86 -3.92 -15.97 2.18
C ASN A 86 -2.97 -14.77 2.09
N ILE A 87 -2.51 -14.38 0.89
CA ILE A 87 -1.75 -13.15 0.68
C ILE A 87 -2.68 -11.96 0.92
N LYS A 88 -3.80 -11.92 0.20
CA LYS A 88 -4.74 -10.78 0.22
C LYS A 88 -5.30 -10.50 1.61
N LYS A 89 -5.59 -11.54 2.42
CA LYS A 89 -6.11 -11.38 3.79
C LYS A 89 -5.13 -10.75 4.78
N THR A 90 -3.83 -10.80 4.50
CA THR A 90 -2.79 -10.23 5.40
C THR A 90 -2.37 -8.83 5.00
N ILE A 91 -2.78 -8.36 3.82
CA ILE A 91 -2.45 -7.04 3.29
C ILE A 91 -3.69 -6.15 3.33
N ARG A 92 -3.57 -5.01 4.02
CA ARG A 92 -4.55 -3.92 3.96
C ARG A 92 -4.11 -2.95 2.86
N LEU A 93 -4.76 -3.02 1.71
CA LEU A 93 -4.42 -2.20 0.54
C LEU A 93 -5.20 -0.88 0.57
N TYR A 94 -4.49 0.22 0.38
CA TYR A 94 -5.02 1.57 0.28
C TYR A 94 -4.57 2.19 -1.03
N ILE A 95 -5.47 2.89 -1.68
CA ILE A 95 -5.07 3.82 -2.73
C ILE A 95 -4.44 5.04 -2.07
N LEU A 96 -3.31 5.52 -2.61
CA LEU A 96 -2.67 6.76 -2.22
C LEU A 96 -2.41 7.59 -3.48
N SER A 97 -3.19 8.66 -3.71
CA SER A 97 -3.13 9.44 -4.95
C SER A 97 -3.06 10.95 -4.72
N SER A 98 -2.46 11.67 -5.66
CA SER A 98 -2.37 13.15 -5.67
C SER A 98 -3.66 13.83 -6.12
N SER A 99 -4.48 13.13 -6.90
CA SER A 99 -5.78 13.64 -7.36
C SER A 99 -6.88 13.22 -6.39
N VAL A 100 -7.93 14.01 -6.29
CA VAL A 100 -9.19 13.60 -5.64
C VAL A 100 -10.23 13.61 -6.73
N ASP A 101 -10.36 12.48 -7.43
CA ASP A 101 -11.38 12.26 -8.46
C ASP A 101 -12.48 11.37 -7.86
N ASP A 102 -13.71 11.87 -7.84
CA ASP A 102 -14.86 11.15 -7.27
C ASP A 102 -15.06 9.79 -7.94
N ARG A 103 -14.72 9.66 -9.22
CA ARG A 103 -14.83 8.39 -9.97
C ARG A 103 -13.82 7.37 -9.47
N ASP A 104 -12.61 7.81 -9.14
CA ASP A 104 -11.59 6.93 -8.57
C ASP A 104 -11.97 6.51 -7.14
N ILE A 105 -12.56 7.42 -6.36
CA ILE A 105 -13.07 7.11 -5.02
C ILE A 105 -14.21 6.09 -5.09
N GLU A 106 -15.18 6.30 -5.98
CA GLU A 106 -16.28 5.36 -6.21
C GLU A 106 -15.76 3.99 -6.64
N LYS A 107 -14.82 3.95 -7.59
CA LYS A 107 -14.19 2.71 -8.05
C LYS A 107 -13.40 2.03 -6.92
N ALA A 108 -12.73 2.80 -6.07
CA ALA A 108 -12.00 2.27 -4.92
C ALA A 108 -12.96 1.62 -3.91
N ASN A 109 -14.06 2.29 -3.59
CA ASN A 109 -15.08 1.80 -2.66
C ASN A 109 -15.82 0.55 -3.18
N ALA A 110 -15.89 0.36 -4.49
CA ALA A 110 -16.50 -0.82 -5.10
C ALA A 110 -15.57 -2.05 -5.15
N ASN A 111 -14.28 -1.90 -4.87
CA ASN A 111 -13.30 -2.98 -4.97
C ASN A 111 -13.08 -3.68 -3.62
N LYS A 112 -13.38 -4.97 -3.55
CA LYS A 112 -13.24 -5.80 -2.33
C LYS A 112 -11.82 -5.88 -1.74
N ASN A 113 -10.78 -5.60 -2.54
CA ASN A 113 -9.38 -5.65 -2.11
C ASN A 113 -8.90 -4.33 -1.51
N ILE A 114 -9.65 -3.23 -1.69
CA ILE A 114 -9.26 -1.90 -1.23
C ILE A 114 -9.96 -1.61 0.10
N VAL A 115 -9.20 -1.13 1.08
CA VAL A 115 -9.75 -0.66 2.35
C VAL A 115 -10.35 0.73 2.18
N THR A 116 -9.56 1.68 1.67
CA THR A 116 -10.05 3.03 1.35
C THR A 116 -9.08 3.80 0.45
N TYR A 117 -9.50 5.00 0.05
CA TYR A 117 -8.74 5.97 -0.71
C TYR A 117 -8.12 7.02 0.22
N LEU A 118 -6.83 7.30 0.04
CA LEU A 118 -6.08 8.30 0.79
C LEU A 118 -5.50 9.36 -0.17
N ALA A 119 -5.61 10.62 0.22
CA ALA A 119 -4.99 11.71 -0.51
C ALA A 119 -3.52 11.87 -0.10
N LYS A 120 -2.65 12.14 -1.09
CA LYS A 120 -1.26 12.56 -0.84
C LYS A 120 -1.20 14.03 -0.38
N PRO A 121 -0.17 14.42 0.38
CA PRO A 121 0.79 13.53 1.04
C PRO A 121 0.15 12.82 2.23
N ILE A 122 0.53 11.55 2.46
CA ILE A 122 0.13 10.86 3.68
C ILE A 122 0.71 11.58 4.90
N THR A 123 -0.08 11.69 5.97
CA THR A 123 0.33 12.40 7.19
C THR A 123 0.67 11.43 8.32
N LYS A 124 1.39 11.94 9.33
CA LYS A 124 1.73 11.17 10.53
C LYS A 124 0.46 10.69 11.24
N GLU A 125 -0.55 11.53 11.29
CA GLU A 125 -1.82 11.30 11.96
C GLU A 125 -2.57 10.15 11.29
N ILE A 126 -2.62 10.12 9.95
CA ILE A 126 -3.21 9.02 9.18
C ILE A 126 -2.47 7.72 9.52
N ILE A 127 -1.14 7.69 9.45
CA ILE A 127 -0.37 6.47 9.75
C ILE A 127 -0.64 5.96 11.17
N ILE A 128 -0.67 6.84 12.17
CA ILE A 128 -0.96 6.47 13.55
C ILE A 128 -2.37 5.89 13.66
N ASP A 129 -3.35 6.44 12.95
CA ASP A 129 -4.72 5.97 12.98
C ASP A 129 -4.87 4.58 12.35
N LEU A 130 -4.22 4.35 11.20
CA LEU A 130 -4.28 3.08 10.46
C LEU A 130 -3.76 1.87 11.27
N VAL A 131 -2.78 2.08 12.15
CA VAL A 131 -2.16 1.01 12.95
C VAL A 131 -2.78 0.83 14.33
N LYS A 132 -3.84 1.59 14.66
CA LYS A 132 -4.57 1.35 15.92
C LYS A 132 -5.20 -0.05 15.91
N PRO A 133 -5.21 -0.74 17.06
CA PRO A 133 -5.88 -2.03 17.21
C PRO A 133 -7.37 -1.99 16.86
#